data_AF-S5ZUS4-F1
#
_entry.id   AF-S5ZUS4-F1
#
_cell.length_a   1.000
_cell.length_b   1.000
_cell.length_c   1.000
_cell.angle_alpha   90.00
_cell.angle_beta   90.00
_cell.angle_gamma   90.00
#
_symmetry.space_group_name_H-M   'P 1'
#
loop_
_entity.id
_entity.type
_entity.pdbx_description
1 polymer ?
#
loop_
_entity_poly.entity_id
_entity_poly.type
_entity_poly.pdbx_seq_one_letter_code
_entity_poly.pdbx_strand_id
1 'polypeptide(L)'
;MPWKVIYFLFIILAFALFAGFNMNNTCDVSLVFYTLKTVPVYVINLFSFLIGIVLTVPFFWGNKKRNVKAPKHQGFSSAATDNEVSGIKNVDLKPQKRTWFWNKKKVSGGESAGFSSDA
;
A
#
# COMPACT_ATOMS: atom_id res chain seq x y z
N MET A 1 -21.02 -0.36 -3.65
CA MET A 1 -21.10 0.73 -2.66
C MET A 1 -21.81 0.34 -1.35
N PRO A 2 -22.85 -0.53 -1.29
CA PRO A 2 -23.46 -0.94 -0.01
C PRO A 2 -22.61 -1.91 0.82
N TRP A 3 -21.69 -2.64 0.17
CA TRP A 3 -20.87 -3.66 0.85
C TRP A 3 -19.92 -3.11 1.93
N LYS A 4 -19.48 -1.85 1.82
CA LYS A 4 -18.70 -1.21 2.89
C LYS A 4 -19.55 -0.93 4.13
N VAL A 5 -20.80 -0.52 3.92
CA VAL A 5 -21.76 -0.26 5.00
C VAL A 5 -22.15 -1.56 5.69
N ILE A 6 -22.41 -2.64 4.92
CA ILE A 6 -22.72 -3.94 5.53
C ILE A 6 -21.54 -4.46 6.35
N TYR A 7 -20.31 -4.36 5.83
CA TYR A 7 -19.10 -4.74 6.55
C TYR A 7 -18.93 -3.95 7.85
N PHE A 8 -19.12 -2.63 7.79
CA PHE A 8 -19.06 -1.77 8.96
C PHE A 8 -20.12 -2.13 10.01
N LEU A 9 -21.35 -2.41 9.57
CA LEU A 9 -22.43 -2.83 10.45
C LEU A 9 -22.11 -4.18 11.12
N PHE A 10 -21.54 -5.14 10.38
CA PHE A 10 -21.09 -6.41 10.94
C PHE A 10 -20.00 -6.22 12.01
N ILE A 11 -19.06 -5.30 11.80
CA ILE A 11 -18.03 -4.98 12.81
C ILE A 11 -18.68 -4.39 14.06
N ILE A 12 -19.59 -3.42 13.91
CA ILE A 12 -20.30 -2.82 15.06
C ILE A 12 -21.10 -3.89 15.80
N LEU A 13 -21.81 -4.74 15.08
CA LEU A 13 -22.60 -5.83 15.66
C LEU A 13 -21.71 -6.79 16.45
N ALA A 14 -20.56 -7.19 15.88
CA ALA A 14 -19.60 -8.04 16.57
C ALA A 14 -19.05 -7.36 17.84
N PHE A 15 -18.75 -6.06 17.79
CA PHE A 15 -18.34 -5.28 18.97
C PHE A 15 -19.43 -5.19 20.03
N ALA A 16 -20.68 -4.97 19.63
CA ALA A 16 -21.81 -4.89 20.54
C ALA A 16 -22.10 -6.24 21.22
N LEU A 17 -22.07 -7.34 20.46
CA LEU A 17 -22.19 -8.69 21.01
C LEU A 17 -21.02 -9.03 21.93
N PHE A 18 -19.80 -8.67 21.54
CA PHE A 18 -18.61 -8.86 22.38
C PHE A 18 -18.75 -8.11 23.70
N ALA A 19 -19.17 -6.84 23.67
CA ALA A 19 -19.39 -6.03 24.86
C ALA A 19 -20.52 -6.60 25.73
N GLY A 20 -21.66 -6.93 25.12
CA GLY A 20 -22.81 -7.52 25.79
C GLY A 20 -22.48 -8.83 26.50
N PHE A 21 -21.81 -9.76 25.81
CA PHE A 21 -21.41 -11.05 26.39
C PHE A 21 -20.28 -10.92 27.41
N ASN A 22 -19.44 -9.88 27.32
CA ASN A 22 -18.40 -9.60 28.31
C ASN A 22 -18.82 -8.60 29.41
N MET A 23 -20.11 -8.26 29.53
CA MET A 23 -20.56 -7.30 30.55
C MET A 23 -20.23 -7.75 31.98
N ASN A 24 -20.28 -9.06 32.24
CA ASN A 24 -20.00 -9.62 33.56
C ASN A 24 -18.52 -10.01 33.74
N ASN A 25 -17.72 -9.96 32.68
CA ASN A 25 -16.30 -10.25 32.73
C ASN A 25 -15.55 -8.98 33.08
N THR A 26 -14.98 -8.96 34.28
CA THR A 26 -14.18 -7.84 34.77
C THR A 26 -12.74 -8.27 34.95
N CYS A 27 -11.82 -7.32 34.80
CA CYS A 27 -10.39 -7.51 35.00
C CYS A 27 -9.79 -6.37 35.81
N ASP A 28 -8.70 -6.69 36.50
CA ASP A 28 -7.88 -5.71 37.18
C ASP A 28 -6.78 -5.23 36.23
N VAL A 29 -6.65 -3.93 36.05
CA VAL A 29 -5.68 -3.32 35.13
C VAL A 29 -4.71 -2.47 35.95
N SER A 30 -3.43 -2.84 35.93
CA SER A 30 -2.38 -2.07 36.60
C SER A 30 -1.74 -1.07 35.64
N LEU A 31 -2.03 0.21 35.84
CA LEU A 31 -1.44 1.35 35.15
C LEU A 31 -0.19 1.82 35.89
N VAL A 32 0.83 0.94 35.99
CA VAL A 32 2.16 1.13 36.60
C VAL A 32 2.17 1.56 38.08
N PHE A 33 1.48 2.65 38.42
CA PHE A 33 1.34 3.22 39.77
C PHE A 33 -0.08 3.10 40.33
N TYR A 34 -1.08 2.76 39.51
CA TYR A 34 -2.47 2.64 39.94
C TYR A 34 -3.14 1.40 39.38
N THR A 35 -3.86 0.65 40.20
CA THR A 35 -4.62 -0.53 39.75
C THR A 35 -6.10 -0.21 39.70
N LEU A 36 -6.65 -0.19 38.49
CA LEU A 36 -8.08 -0.12 38.26
C LEU A 36 -8.67 -1.51 38.55
N LYS A 37 -9.47 -1.59 39.61
CA LYS A 37 -10.15 -2.82 40.05
C LYS A 37 -11.45 -3.01 39.29
N THR A 38 -11.77 -4.25 38.91
CA THR A 38 -13.11 -4.63 38.44
C THR A 38 -13.57 -3.85 37.19
N VAL A 39 -12.66 -3.63 36.25
CA VAL A 39 -12.98 -2.94 34.99
C VAL A 39 -13.56 -3.94 34.00
N PRO A 40 -14.71 -3.67 33.35
CA PRO A 40 -15.23 -4.56 32.33
C PRO A 40 -14.24 -4.75 31.17
N VAL A 41 -14.04 -5.98 30.72
CA VAL A 41 -13.02 -6.33 29.72
C VAL A 41 -13.21 -5.55 28.41
N TYR A 42 -14.44 -5.28 27.99
CA TYR A 42 -14.69 -4.53 26.77
C TYR A 42 -14.25 -3.07 26.86
N VAL A 43 -14.29 -2.47 28.06
CA VAL A 43 -13.89 -1.07 28.29
C VAL A 43 -12.39 -0.91 28.09
N ILE A 44 -11.57 -1.78 28.72
CA ILE A 44 -10.12 -1.67 28.58
C ILE A 44 -9.65 -1.92 27.14
N ASN A 45 -10.29 -2.86 26.44
CA ASN A 45 -10.01 -3.11 25.03
C ASN A 45 -10.35 -1.88 24.16
N LEU A 46 -11.48 -1.21 24.43
CA LEU A 46 -11.85 0.01 23.72
C LEU A 46 -10.83 1.13 23.95
N PHE A 47 -10.37 1.33 25.19
CA PHE A 47 -9.33 2.33 25.48
C PHE A 47 -8.00 2.00 24.81
N SER A 48 -7.57 0.73 24.82
CA SER A 48 -6.37 0.28 24.12
C SER A 48 -6.44 0.59 22.62
N PHE A 49 -7.59 0.31 22.00
CA PHE A 49 -7.82 0.61 20.59
C PHE A 49 -7.80 2.13 20.31
N LEU A 50 -8.47 2.93 21.15
CA LEU A 50 -8.47 4.39 21.02
C LEU A 50 -7.07 4.99 21.14
N ILE A 51 -6.28 4.55 22.12
CA ILE A 51 -4.89 4.98 22.28
C ILE A 51 -4.08 4.62 21.04
N GLY A 52 -4.24 3.40 20.53
CA GLY A 52 -3.63 2.97 19.27
C GLY A 52 -3.99 3.88 18.10
N ILE A 53 -5.27 4.22 17.93
CA ILE A 53 -5.71 5.17 16.89
C ILE A 53 -5.02 6.53 17.08
N VAL A 54 -5.11 7.12 18.27
CA VAL A 54 -4.51 8.43 18.57
C VAL A 54 -3.01 8.43 18.29
N LEU A 55 -2.31 7.36 18.63
CA LEU A 55 -0.88 7.20 18.34
C LEU A 55 -0.60 7.05 16.86
N THR A 56 -1.47 6.42 16.07
CA THR A 56 -1.27 6.26 14.61
C THR A 56 -1.63 7.49 13.78
N VAL A 57 -2.56 8.33 14.25
CA VAL A 57 -2.99 9.57 13.57
C VAL A 57 -1.82 10.46 13.12
N PRO A 58 -0.83 10.82 13.97
CA PRO A 58 0.29 11.66 13.55
C PRO A 58 1.16 11.00 12.48
N PHE A 59 1.24 9.66 12.42
CA PHE A 59 2.00 8.94 11.39
C PHE A 59 1.28 8.90 10.03
N PHE A 60 -0.03 9.10 10.01
CA PHE A 60 -0.81 9.08 8.77
C PHE A 60 -0.68 10.38 7.97
N TRP A 61 -0.33 11.49 8.62
CA TRP A 61 -0.23 12.82 8.00
C TRP A 61 1.03 13.03 7.11
N GLY A 62 1.96 12.08 7.07
CA GLY A 62 3.29 12.26 6.46
C GLY A 62 3.45 11.88 4.97
N ASN A 63 2.46 11.25 4.32
CA ASN A 63 2.65 10.65 3.00
C ASN A 63 1.94 11.39 1.86
N LYS A 64 2.24 12.69 1.67
CA LYS A 64 1.99 13.38 0.40
C LYS A 64 3.29 13.52 -0.38
N LYS A 65 3.77 12.44 -1.00
CA LYS A 65 4.75 12.56 -2.09
C LYS A 65 4.04 13.19 -3.29
N ARG A 66 4.14 14.51 -3.30
CA ARG A 66 4.08 15.48 -4.40
C ARG A 66 4.00 14.79 -5.77
N ASN A 67 2.95 15.13 -6.52
CA ASN A 67 2.80 14.81 -7.93
C ASN A 67 4.13 15.00 -8.67
N VAL A 68 4.72 13.91 -9.17
CA VAL A 68 5.68 14.02 -10.27
C VAL A 68 4.85 14.40 -11.50
N LYS A 69 4.63 15.70 -11.69
CA LYS A 69 4.26 16.21 -13.01
C LYS A 69 5.51 16.04 -13.89
N ALA A 70 5.58 14.94 -14.63
CA ALA A 70 6.47 14.88 -15.78
C ALA A 70 5.90 15.82 -16.88
N PRO A 71 6.76 16.56 -17.59
CA PRO A 71 6.39 17.73 -18.38
C PRO A 71 5.52 17.37 -19.60
N LYS A 72 4.57 18.25 -19.92
CA LYS A 72 3.91 18.29 -21.23
C LYS A 72 5.01 18.55 -22.27
N HIS A 73 5.32 17.57 -23.12
CA HIS A 73 5.96 17.87 -24.40
C HIS A 73 4.93 18.58 -25.28
N GLN A 74 4.93 19.91 -25.20
CA GLN A 74 4.48 20.79 -26.27
C GLN A 74 5.67 21.02 -27.21
N GLY A 75 5.42 20.94 -28.52
CA GLY A 75 6.40 21.14 -29.60
C GLY A 75 6.94 19.80 -30.12
N PHE A 76 6.90 19.48 -31.42
CA PHE A 76 6.94 20.35 -32.59
C PHE A 76 6.25 19.65 -33.77
N SER A 77 5.52 20.45 -34.53
CA SER A 77 4.80 20.17 -35.76
C SER A 77 5.65 19.40 -36.76
N SER A 78 5.13 18.30 -37.31
CA SER A 78 5.67 17.68 -38.51
C SER A 78 5.39 18.59 -39.71
N ALA A 79 6.34 19.46 -40.05
CA ALA A 79 6.41 20.15 -41.33
C ALA A 79 7.85 20.61 -41.59
N ALA A 80 8.32 20.42 -42.84
CA ALA A 80 9.58 20.87 -43.46
C ALA A 80 10.79 19.93 -43.24
N THR A 81 11.09 19.05 -44.21
CA THR A 81 11.98 19.22 -45.40
C THR A 81 13.48 19.21 -45.09
N ASP A 82 14.13 18.20 -45.67
CA ASP A 82 15.49 18.09 -46.21
C ASP A 82 16.49 19.21 -45.88
N ASN A 83 17.65 18.84 -45.33
CA ASN A 83 18.97 19.01 -45.97
C ASN A 83 20.11 18.58 -45.03
N GLU A 84 21.10 17.97 -45.64
CA GLU A 84 22.36 17.45 -45.11
C GLU A 84 23.23 18.55 -44.48
N VAL A 85 23.65 18.38 -43.21
CA VAL A 85 24.90 18.96 -42.70
C VAL A 85 25.60 17.94 -41.81
N SER A 86 26.73 17.48 -42.34
CA SER A 86 27.78 16.75 -41.66
C SER A 86 28.26 17.47 -40.39
N GLY A 87 28.36 16.75 -39.26
CA GLY A 87 29.40 17.06 -38.28
C GLY A 87 29.04 17.85 -37.01
N ILE A 88 27.84 17.72 -36.44
CA ILE A 88 27.64 18.10 -35.02
C ILE A 88 27.03 16.95 -34.21
N LYS A 89 27.91 16.31 -33.44
CA LYS A 89 27.61 15.31 -32.43
C LYS A 89 26.92 16.00 -31.25
N ASN A 90 25.61 15.82 -31.11
CA ASN A 90 24.93 15.90 -29.82
C ASN A 90 24.07 14.65 -29.70
N VAL A 91 24.66 13.59 -29.18
CA VAL A 91 23.88 12.46 -28.67
C VAL A 91 24.20 12.37 -27.19
N ASP A 92 23.17 12.68 -26.41
CA ASP A 92 23.16 12.71 -24.96
C ASP A 92 23.83 11.47 -24.35
N LEU A 93 24.67 11.72 -23.35
CA LEU A 93 25.16 10.68 -22.46
C LEU A 93 23.96 10.06 -21.75
N LYS A 94 23.54 8.88 -22.21
CA LYS A 94 22.50 8.08 -21.54
C LYS A 94 22.92 7.90 -20.07
N PRO A 95 22.15 8.40 -19.07
CA PRO A 95 22.45 8.09 -17.69
C PRO A 95 22.40 6.58 -17.50
N GLN A 96 23.50 6.07 -16.96
CA GLN A 96 23.77 4.66 -16.74
C GLN A 96 22.73 4.05 -15.76
N LYS A 97 22.31 2.82 -16.11
CA LYS A 97 21.49 1.82 -15.39
C LYS A 97 21.44 1.94 -13.86
N ARG A 98 20.25 1.66 -13.29
CA ARG A 98 19.96 0.46 -12.45
C ARG A 98 18.45 0.15 -12.39
N THR A 99 17.97 -0.75 -13.24
CA THR A 99 16.64 -1.36 -13.06
C THR A 99 16.76 -2.56 -12.11
N TRP A 100 16.50 -2.33 -10.82
CA TRP A 100 16.44 -3.36 -9.77
C TRP A 100 15.17 -4.25 -9.85
N PHE A 101 14.30 -4.05 -10.83
CA PHE A 101 12.94 -4.61 -10.80
C PHE A 101 12.63 -5.69 -11.84
N TRP A 102 13.60 -6.20 -12.58
CA TRP A 102 13.35 -7.28 -13.55
C TRP A 102 13.95 -8.60 -13.09
N ASN A 103 13.38 -9.14 -12.00
CA ASN A 103 13.24 -10.59 -11.87
C ASN A 103 12.11 -10.97 -10.91
N LYS A 104 10.86 -10.65 -11.28
CA LYS A 104 9.70 -11.39 -10.76
C LYS A 104 8.71 -11.65 -11.88
N LYS A 105 8.60 -12.95 -12.20
CA LYS A 105 7.58 -13.64 -13.00
C LYS A 105 7.80 -13.65 -14.51
N LYS A 106 8.35 -14.76 -15.02
CA LYS A 106 7.61 -15.74 -15.82
C LYS A 106 8.34 -17.10 -15.80
N VAL A 107 7.99 -17.97 -14.84
CA VAL A 107 8.10 -19.42 -15.03
C VAL A 107 6.73 -19.99 -14.70
N SER A 108 5.83 -19.88 -15.68
CA SER A 108 4.59 -20.63 -15.76
C SER A 108 4.22 -20.67 -17.24
N GLY A 109 4.53 -21.78 -17.89
CA GLY A 109 4.09 -22.05 -19.25
C GLY A 109 5.13 -22.75 -20.10
N GLY A 110 5.11 -24.08 -20.04
CA GLY A 110 5.13 -24.97 -21.20
C GLY A 110 6.33 -24.92 -22.13
N GLU A 111 7.16 -25.95 -22.07
CA GLU A 111 7.99 -26.34 -23.21
C GLU A 111 7.78 -27.85 -23.47
N SER A 112 6.85 -28.12 -24.38
CA SER A 112 6.82 -29.35 -25.16
C SER A 112 7.92 -29.24 -26.22
N ALA A 113 9.06 -29.87 -25.97
CA ALA A 113 10.10 -30.06 -26.98
C ALA A 113 10.03 -31.50 -27.48
N GLY A 114 9.49 -31.66 -28.69
CA GLY A 114 9.62 -32.87 -29.48
C GLY A 114 11.07 -33.10 -29.87
N PHE A 115 11.55 -34.31 -29.60
CA PHE A 115 12.88 -34.80 -29.97
C PHE A 115 12.76 -35.51 -31.32
N SER A 116 13.36 -34.94 -32.38
CA SER A 116 13.66 -35.64 -33.62
C SER A 116 15.13 -36.05 -33.62
N SER A 117 15.41 -37.33 -33.83
CA SER A 117 16.72 -37.78 -34.31
C SER A 117 16.51 -38.95 -35.26
N ASP A 118 16.44 -38.61 -36.55
CA ASP A 118 16.70 -39.53 -37.65
C ASP A 118 18.22 -39.54 -37.90
N ALA A 119 18.84 -40.71 -37.72
CA ALA A 119 20.09 -41.15 -38.34
C ALA A 119 20.25 -42.65 -38.13
#